data_AF-A0A522MTS9-F1
#
_entry.id   AF-A0A522MTS9-F1
#
_cell.length_a   1.000
_cell.length_b   1.000
_cell.length_c   1.000
_cell.angle_alpha   90.00
_cell.angle_beta   90.00
_cell.angle_gamma   90.00
#
_symmetry.space_group_name_H-M   'P 1'
#
loop_
_entity.id
_entity.type
_entity.pdbx_description
1 polymer ?
#
loop_
_entity_poly.entity_id
_entity_poly.type
_entity_poly.pdbx_seq_one_letter_code
_entity_poly.pdbx_strand_id
1 'polypeptide(L)'
;MRLITVCRSATCAGAIRSASRSARRTPSSTCRRTRRRRVRSRWCGRRCEATGARVSGPGVGTPTRAREPAGGRAMSDREQMLDILRKAYQIEVDGYTFYSMTADRAEKEAVRDLFAKLAADEVQHQAYLKSVAGRLGQEGAAAFHLNLRAPEQRAINQALFTARFREQAAASEFELGVLSVGMTLEGNAISYFSSAAQRTAEAEVKGFYRYLAAWEQEHYDALQALYNAIRGDLQAASSFAPF
;
A
#
# COMPACT_ATOMS: atom_id res chain seq x y z
N MET A 1 -2.05 -43.94 -21.65
CA MET A 1 -1.13 -45.00 -22.07
C MET A 1 -0.67 -44.73 -23.50
N ARG A 2 0.54 -44.22 -23.68
CA ARG A 2 1.35 -44.28 -24.91
C ARG A 2 2.73 -43.71 -24.55
N LEU A 3 3.64 -44.62 -24.21
CA LEU A 3 5.07 -44.38 -24.12
C LEU A 3 5.63 -44.39 -25.55
N ILE A 4 6.36 -43.36 -25.94
CA ILE A 4 7.33 -43.45 -27.04
C ILE A 4 8.65 -42.91 -26.52
N THR A 5 9.66 -43.74 -26.78
CA THR A 5 11.02 -43.76 -26.29
C THR A 5 11.87 -42.60 -26.81
N VAL A 6 12.82 -42.22 -25.96
CA VAL A 6 13.92 -41.28 -26.13
C VAL A 6 14.87 -41.71 -27.27
N CYS A 7 15.33 -40.76 -28.07
CA CYS A 7 16.58 -40.90 -28.82
C CYS A 7 17.49 -39.70 -28.54
N ARG A 8 18.76 -40.00 -28.24
CA ARG A 8 19.80 -39.08 -27.75
C ARG A 8 20.95 -39.16 -28.75
N SER A 9 21.42 -38.05 -29.30
CA SER A 9 22.74 -37.86 -29.95
C SER A 9 22.89 -36.37 -30.29
N ALA A 10 23.78 -35.62 -29.64
CA ALA A 10 25.21 -35.46 -29.94
C ALA A 10 25.50 -34.18 -30.76
N THR A 11 26.19 -33.29 -30.05
CA THR A 11 26.98 -32.10 -30.37
C THR A 11 27.51 -31.93 -31.79
N CYS A 12 27.49 -30.68 -32.29
CA CYS A 12 28.59 -30.10 -33.07
C CYS A 12 28.68 -28.58 -32.83
N ALA A 13 29.91 -28.13 -32.61
CA ALA A 13 30.32 -26.75 -32.42
C ALA A 13 30.36 -25.97 -33.74
N GLY A 14 30.14 -24.65 -33.66
CA GLY A 14 30.33 -23.73 -34.79
C GLY A 14 30.21 -22.29 -34.32
N ALA A 15 31.33 -21.56 -34.36
CA ALA A 15 31.52 -20.27 -33.74
C ALA A 15 31.17 -19.08 -34.66
N ILE A 16 31.34 -17.88 -34.07
CA ILE A 16 31.67 -16.57 -34.66
C ILE A 16 30.51 -15.74 -35.27
N ARG A 17 30.07 -14.69 -34.57
CA ARG A 17 30.56 -13.29 -34.75
C ARG A 17 29.81 -12.30 -33.87
N SER A 18 30.62 -11.55 -33.13
CA SER A 18 30.33 -10.34 -32.40
C SER A 18 30.10 -9.16 -33.36
N ALA A 19 29.13 -8.30 -33.05
CA ALA A 19 29.06 -6.94 -33.57
C ALA A 19 28.51 -6.01 -32.48
N SER A 20 29.45 -5.36 -31.79
CA SER A 20 29.23 -4.19 -30.97
C SER A 20 29.01 -2.97 -31.88
N ARG A 21 28.00 -2.16 -31.59
CA ARG A 21 28.00 -0.75 -32.03
C ARG A 21 27.34 0.15 -31.00
N SER A 22 28.24 0.86 -30.32
CA SER A 22 28.05 2.12 -29.61
C SER A 22 27.36 3.17 -30.48
N ALA A 23 26.36 3.85 -29.92
CA ALA A 23 25.99 5.20 -30.34
C ALA A 23 25.43 5.98 -29.15
N ARG A 24 26.33 6.70 -28.45
CA ARG A 24 25.96 7.82 -27.59
C ARG A 24 25.39 8.93 -28.49
N ARG A 25 24.21 9.45 -28.14
CA ARG A 25 23.73 10.75 -28.59
C ARG A 25 23.16 11.49 -27.39
N THR A 26 23.91 12.45 -26.89
CA THR A 26 23.37 13.59 -26.15
C THR A 26 22.70 14.55 -27.14
N PRO A 27 21.67 15.27 -26.68
CA PRO A 27 21.70 16.71 -26.90
C PRO A 27 21.39 17.47 -25.61
N SER A 28 22.29 18.41 -25.32
CA SER A 28 22.06 19.57 -24.48
C SER A 28 21.01 20.50 -25.10
N SER A 29 19.98 20.89 -24.36
CA SER A 29 19.26 22.15 -24.61
C SER A 29 18.76 22.76 -23.30
N THR A 30 19.43 23.84 -22.97
CA THR A 30 19.05 25.03 -22.21
C THR A 30 17.55 25.32 -22.03
N CYS A 31 17.21 25.66 -20.78
CA CYS A 31 16.44 26.83 -20.35
C CYS A 31 14.98 27.03 -20.84
N ARG A 32 14.01 26.82 -19.92
CA ARG A 32 13.02 27.86 -19.60
C ARG A 32 12.40 27.66 -18.22
N ARG A 33 12.87 28.43 -17.24
CA ARG A 33 12.19 28.69 -15.96
C ARG A 33 10.90 29.46 -16.24
N THR A 34 9.74 28.85 -16.06
CA THR A 34 8.46 29.55 -16.06
C THR A 34 8.20 30.17 -14.68
N ARG A 35 8.10 31.51 -14.68
CA ARG A 35 7.75 32.36 -13.53
C ARG A 35 6.38 31.94 -12.96
N ARG A 36 6.33 31.42 -11.74
CA ARG A 36 5.10 31.36 -10.94
C ARG A 36 4.74 32.77 -10.45
N ARG A 37 3.66 33.34 -10.97
CA ARG A 37 3.03 34.57 -10.45
C ARG A 37 2.45 34.28 -9.06
N ARG A 38 3.00 34.93 -8.02
CA ARG A 38 2.36 35.07 -6.71
C ARG A 38 1.32 36.18 -6.80
N VAL A 39 0.04 35.83 -6.63
CA VAL A 39 -1.02 36.81 -6.36
C VAL A 39 -1.21 36.84 -4.84
N ARG A 40 -0.74 37.92 -4.21
CA ARG A 40 -1.07 38.26 -2.81
C ARG A 40 -2.30 39.16 -2.83
N SER A 41 -3.45 38.63 -2.46
CA SER A 41 -4.65 39.42 -2.19
C SER A 41 -4.53 40.08 -0.81
N ARG A 42 -4.28 41.39 -0.81
CA ARG A 42 -4.34 42.25 0.37
C ARG A 42 -5.80 42.39 0.81
N TRP A 43 -6.12 41.91 2.00
CA TRP A 43 -7.31 42.32 2.74
C TRP A 43 -7.00 43.67 3.40
N CYS A 44 -7.62 44.74 2.91
CA CYS A 44 -7.61 46.05 3.56
C CYS A 44 -8.95 46.21 4.28
N GLY A 45 -8.92 46.09 5.61
CA GLY A 45 -10.02 46.49 6.45
C GLY A 45 -10.20 48.00 6.40
N ARG A 46 -11.44 48.44 6.17
CA ARG A 46 -11.91 49.75 6.59
C ARG A 46 -13.31 49.58 7.18
N ARG A 47 -13.34 49.81 8.49
CA ARG A 47 -14.52 49.99 9.33
C ARG A 47 -15.00 51.42 9.11
N CYS A 48 -16.19 51.59 8.56
CA CYS A 48 -16.90 52.86 8.54
C CYS A 48 -17.98 52.80 9.61
N GLU A 49 -17.85 53.62 10.64
CA GLU A 49 -18.94 53.94 11.55
C GLU A 49 -19.77 55.05 10.89
N ALA A 50 -21.09 54.87 10.86
CA ALA A 50 -22.02 55.93 10.49
C ALA A 50 -23.20 55.90 11.47
N THR A 51 -23.45 57.09 11.99
CA THR A 51 -24.44 57.54 12.96
C THR A 51 -25.88 57.30 12.54
N GLY A 52 -26.75 57.23 13.55
CA GLY A 52 -28.14 56.83 13.46
C GLY A 52 -29.08 57.77 12.70
N ALA A 53 -30.24 57.21 12.34
CA ALA A 53 -31.50 57.91 12.21
C ALA A 53 -32.63 56.87 12.31
N ARG A 54 -33.56 57.06 13.26
CA ARG A 54 -34.82 56.32 13.35
C ARG A 54 -35.79 56.90 12.34
N VAL A 55 -36.46 56.04 11.57
CA VAL A 55 -37.72 56.38 10.90
C VAL A 55 -38.67 55.20 11.05
N SER A 56 -39.85 55.47 11.59
CA SER A 56 -40.97 54.54 11.73
C SER A 56 -41.73 54.44 10.40
N GLY A 57 -42.04 53.22 9.96
CA GLY A 57 -42.91 52.96 8.80
C GLY A 57 -43.66 51.62 8.96
N PRO A 58 -44.91 51.51 8.47
CA PRO A 58 -45.76 50.35 8.71
C PRO A 58 -45.43 49.19 7.75
N GLY A 59 -45.73 47.97 8.21
CA GLY A 59 -45.14 46.72 7.71
C GLY A 59 -45.53 46.29 6.30
N VAL A 60 -44.66 45.45 5.72
CA VAL A 60 -44.95 44.55 4.60
C VAL A 60 -44.06 43.30 4.73
N GLY A 61 -44.70 42.14 4.73
CA GLY A 61 -44.15 40.86 4.26
C GLY A 61 -42.96 40.26 5.01
N THR A 62 -43.24 39.31 5.90
CA THR A 62 -42.26 38.29 6.30
C THR A 62 -41.77 37.58 5.02
N PRO A 63 -40.47 37.61 4.66
CA PRO A 63 -39.98 36.67 3.68
C PRO A 63 -40.05 35.30 4.35
N THR A 64 -40.94 34.43 3.87
CA THR A 64 -40.85 33.00 4.10
C THR A 64 -39.43 32.59 3.72
N ARG A 65 -38.56 32.40 4.72
CA ARG A 65 -37.29 31.71 4.51
C ARG A 65 -37.68 30.37 3.92
N ALA A 66 -37.39 30.19 2.63
CA ALA A 66 -37.30 28.88 2.04
C ALA A 66 -36.40 28.07 2.98
N ARG A 67 -37.00 27.09 3.62
CA ARG A 67 -36.31 26.18 4.51
C ARG A 67 -35.37 25.40 3.61
N GLU A 68 -34.11 25.83 3.53
CA GLU A 68 -33.05 25.02 2.95
C GLU A 68 -33.11 23.66 3.65
N PRO A 69 -33.27 22.54 2.92
CA PRO A 69 -33.16 21.24 3.55
C PRO A 69 -31.70 21.08 3.97
N ALA A 70 -31.43 21.34 5.24
CA ALA A 70 -30.27 20.82 5.95
C ALA A 70 -30.40 19.30 5.99
N GLY A 71 -29.98 18.66 4.89
CA GLY A 71 -29.97 17.22 4.73
C GLY A 71 -28.65 16.84 4.09
N GLY A 72 -27.63 16.57 4.90
CA GLY A 72 -26.47 15.82 4.42
C GLY A 72 -26.99 14.52 3.84
N ARG A 73 -26.85 14.33 2.52
CA ARG A 73 -27.32 13.13 1.84
C ARG A 73 -26.60 11.94 2.46
N ALA A 74 -27.35 10.98 3.00
CA ALA A 74 -26.79 9.71 3.45
C ALA A 74 -26.03 9.06 2.28
N MET A 75 -24.80 8.59 2.52
CA MET A 75 -24.00 7.92 1.49
C MET A 75 -24.74 6.69 0.98
N SER A 76 -24.78 6.54 -0.34
CA SER A 76 -25.26 5.31 -0.97
C SER A 76 -24.33 4.13 -0.64
N ASP A 77 -24.87 2.90 -0.69
CA ASP A 77 -24.10 1.68 -0.43
C ASP A 77 -22.88 1.56 -1.37
N ARG A 78 -23.02 2.02 -2.62
CA ARG A 78 -21.93 2.09 -3.58
C ARG A 78 -20.83 3.07 -3.14
N GLU A 79 -21.19 4.23 -2.62
CA GLU A 79 -20.21 5.20 -2.10
C GLU A 79 -19.48 4.64 -0.88
N GLN A 80 -20.20 3.93 0.00
CA GLN A 80 -19.61 3.24 1.14
C GLN A 80 -18.61 2.17 0.68
N MET A 81 -18.99 1.30 -0.27
CA MET A 81 -18.10 0.26 -0.80
C MET A 81 -16.87 0.84 -1.51
N LEU A 82 -17.00 1.95 -2.23
CA LEU A 82 -15.86 2.67 -2.79
C LEU A 82 -14.93 3.22 -1.71
N ASP A 83 -15.48 3.69 -0.59
CA ASP A 83 -14.67 4.18 0.53
C ASP A 83 -13.85 3.06 1.17
N ILE A 84 -14.45 1.86 1.34
CA ILE A 84 -13.74 0.66 1.79
C ILE A 84 -12.55 0.36 0.89
N LEU A 85 -12.78 0.33 -0.43
CA LEU A 85 -11.74 0.02 -1.41
C LEU A 85 -10.65 1.11 -1.45
N ARG A 86 -11.01 2.38 -1.32
CA ARG A 86 -10.03 3.48 -1.23
C ARG A 86 -9.17 3.36 0.01
N LYS A 87 -9.78 3.03 1.16
CA LYS A 87 -9.05 2.91 2.42
C LYS A 87 -8.12 1.71 2.42
N ALA A 88 -8.59 0.56 1.93
CA ALA A 88 -7.73 -0.61 1.71
C ALA A 88 -6.58 -0.26 0.76
N TYR A 89 -6.87 0.34 -0.39
CA TYR A 89 -5.84 0.70 -1.37
C TYR A 89 -4.78 1.65 -0.79
N GLN A 90 -5.17 2.58 0.08
CA GLN A 90 -4.22 3.46 0.74
C GLN A 90 -3.28 2.71 1.69
N ILE A 91 -3.79 1.71 2.42
CA ILE A 91 -2.98 0.86 3.30
C ILE A 91 -1.91 0.15 2.46
N GLU A 92 -2.28 -0.47 1.34
CA GLU A 92 -1.32 -1.14 0.46
C GLU A 92 -0.30 -0.17 -0.19
N VAL A 93 -0.70 1.08 -0.44
CA VAL A 93 0.22 2.12 -0.94
C VAL A 93 1.24 2.50 0.12
N ASP A 94 0.81 2.60 1.38
CA ASP A 94 1.68 2.92 2.52
C ASP A 94 2.68 1.77 2.75
N GLY A 95 2.21 0.51 2.71
CA GLY A 95 3.03 -0.69 2.76
C GLY A 95 4.07 -0.73 1.62
N TYR A 96 3.62 -0.61 0.37
CA TYR A 96 4.49 -0.56 -0.81
C TYR A 96 5.57 0.53 -0.68
N THR A 97 5.18 1.72 -0.25
CA THR A 97 6.10 2.86 -0.13
C THR A 97 7.18 2.57 0.91
N PHE A 98 6.79 2.04 2.07
CA PHE A 98 7.75 1.69 3.11
C PHE A 98 8.70 0.57 2.66
N TYR A 99 8.17 -0.51 2.07
CA TYR A 99 8.96 -1.67 1.67
C TYR A 99 9.91 -1.35 0.51
N SER A 100 9.45 -0.64 -0.52
CA SER A 100 10.31 -0.20 -1.62
C SER A 100 11.45 0.70 -1.14
N MET A 101 11.15 1.70 -0.30
CA MET A 101 12.17 2.59 0.26
C MET A 101 13.17 1.86 1.17
N THR A 102 12.73 0.81 1.87
CA THR A 102 13.62 0.00 2.72
C THR A 102 14.51 -0.90 1.87
N ALA A 103 13.97 -1.53 0.82
CA ALA A 103 14.74 -2.33 -0.12
C ALA A 103 15.82 -1.50 -0.82
N ASP A 104 15.49 -0.27 -1.25
CA ASP A 104 16.42 0.65 -1.92
C ASP A 104 17.59 1.08 -1.03
N ARG A 105 17.34 1.23 0.29
CA ARG A 105 18.35 1.65 1.28
C ARG A 105 19.12 0.49 1.90
N ALA A 106 18.65 -0.74 1.71
CA ALA A 106 19.27 -1.90 2.30
C ALA A 106 20.67 -2.14 1.69
N GLU A 107 21.68 -2.19 2.56
CA GLU A 107 23.04 -2.54 2.19
C GLU A 107 23.20 -4.05 1.97
N LYS A 108 22.46 -4.85 2.75
CA LYS A 108 22.53 -6.32 2.73
C LYS A 108 21.53 -6.89 1.73
N GLU A 109 22.01 -7.80 0.87
CA GLU A 109 21.20 -8.43 -0.19
C GLU A 109 19.95 -9.10 0.37
N ALA A 110 20.06 -9.86 1.47
CA ALA A 110 18.92 -10.52 2.07
C ALA A 110 17.82 -9.55 2.56
N VAL A 111 18.22 -8.38 3.09
CA VAL A 111 17.29 -7.34 3.52
C VAL A 111 16.60 -6.73 2.31
N ARG A 112 17.36 -6.41 1.26
CA ARG A 112 16.81 -5.92 -0.01
C ARG A 112 15.82 -6.93 -0.61
N ASP A 113 16.18 -8.19 -0.66
CA ASP A 113 15.38 -9.27 -1.23
C ASP A 113 14.09 -9.53 -0.46
N LEU A 114 14.08 -9.35 0.86
CA LEU A 114 12.87 -9.47 1.69
C LEU A 114 11.91 -8.34 1.35
N PHE A 115 12.37 -7.11 1.51
CA PHE A 115 11.52 -5.94 1.36
C PHE A 115 11.09 -5.71 -0.10
N ALA A 116 11.89 -6.14 -1.09
CA ALA A 116 11.47 -6.16 -2.48
C ALA A 116 10.34 -7.16 -2.76
N LYS A 117 10.31 -8.31 -2.07
CA LYS A 117 9.21 -9.28 -2.19
C LYS A 117 7.94 -8.73 -1.56
N LEU A 118 8.02 -8.23 -0.32
CA LEU A 118 6.88 -7.58 0.34
C LEU A 118 6.32 -6.44 -0.54
N ALA A 119 7.17 -5.55 -1.06
CA ALA A 119 6.73 -4.51 -1.98
C ALA A 119 6.06 -5.05 -3.26
N ALA A 120 6.49 -6.21 -3.77
CA ALA A 120 5.84 -6.83 -4.92
C ALA A 120 4.45 -7.39 -4.57
N ASP A 121 4.28 -7.96 -3.38
CA ASP A 121 2.99 -8.47 -2.89
C ASP A 121 1.98 -7.33 -2.72
N GLU A 122 2.40 -6.18 -2.15
CA GLU A 122 1.59 -4.96 -2.06
C GLU A 122 1.07 -4.47 -3.43
N VAL A 123 1.89 -4.58 -4.48
CA VAL A 123 1.47 -4.23 -5.85
C VAL A 123 0.40 -5.19 -6.36
N GLN A 124 0.49 -6.47 -6.00
CA GLN A 124 -0.53 -7.46 -6.35
C GLN A 124 -1.84 -7.19 -5.61
N HIS A 125 -1.78 -6.84 -4.32
CA HIS A 125 -2.95 -6.45 -3.54
C HIS A 125 -3.62 -5.20 -4.14
N GLN A 126 -2.84 -4.16 -4.46
CA GLN A 126 -3.34 -2.96 -5.15
C GLN A 126 -4.04 -3.29 -6.47
N ALA A 127 -3.48 -4.20 -7.27
CA ALA A 127 -4.08 -4.64 -8.53
C ALA A 127 -5.40 -5.39 -8.30
N TYR A 128 -5.45 -6.25 -7.29
CA TYR A 128 -6.66 -6.94 -6.88
C TYR A 128 -7.76 -5.96 -6.44
N LEU A 129 -7.44 -5.00 -5.58
CA LEU A 129 -8.38 -3.98 -5.11
C LEU A 129 -8.94 -3.14 -6.26
N LYS A 130 -8.10 -2.76 -7.23
CA LYS A 130 -8.54 -2.09 -8.47
C LYS A 130 -9.51 -2.96 -9.28
N SER A 131 -9.26 -4.27 -9.37
CA SER A 131 -10.15 -5.21 -10.07
C SER A 131 -11.53 -5.30 -9.41
N VAL A 132 -11.58 -5.30 -8.07
CA VAL A 132 -12.84 -5.30 -7.31
C VAL A 132 -13.59 -3.97 -7.53
N ALA A 133 -12.88 -2.84 -7.49
CA ALA A 133 -13.47 -1.53 -7.77
C ALA A 133 -14.07 -1.42 -9.17
N GLY A 134 -13.43 -2.03 -10.18
CA GLY A 134 -13.93 -2.05 -11.56
C GLY A 134 -15.25 -2.80 -11.72
N ARG A 135 -15.45 -3.88 -10.95
CA ARG A 135 -16.68 -4.70 -10.99
C ARG A 135 -17.84 -4.09 -10.20
N LEU A 136 -17.56 -3.22 -9.23
CA LEU A 136 -18.55 -2.64 -8.33
C LEU A 136 -19.74 -1.98 -9.05
N GLY A 137 -19.50 -1.34 -10.21
CA GLY A 137 -20.57 -0.70 -10.97
C GLY A 137 -21.60 -1.66 -11.58
N GLN A 138 -21.21 -2.90 -11.85
CA GLN A 138 -22.04 -3.92 -12.47
C GLN A 138 -22.58 -4.92 -11.44
N GLU A 139 -21.76 -5.26 -10.43
CA GLU A 139 -22.02 -6.35 -9.50
C GLU A 139 -22.49 -5.88 -8.10
N GLY A 140 -22.34 -4.59 -7.77
CA GLY A 140 -22.67 -4.08 -6.45
C GLY A 140 -21.93 -4.83 -5.34
N ALA A 141 -22.63 -5.24 -4.28
CA ALA A 141 -22.05 -6.00 -3.17
C ALA A 141 -21.40 -7.33 -3.61
N ALA A 142 -21.88 -7.95 -4.69
CA ALA A 142 -21.32 -9.20 -5.20
C ALA A 142 -19.88 -9.04 -5.71
N ALA A 143 -19.43 -7.80 -5.99
CA ALA A 143 -18.03 -7.55 -6.34
C ALA A 143 -17.07 -8.00 -5.22
N PHE A 144 -17.53 -8.03 -3.97
CA PHE A 144 -16.77 -8.43 -2.78
C PHE A 144 -16.79 -9.96 -2.56
N HIS A 145 -17.52 -10.73 -3.38
CA HIS A 145 -17.47 -12.19 -3.31
C HIS A 145 -16.07 -12.69 -3.66
N LEU A 146 -15.48 -13.38 -2.68
CA LEU A 146 -14.22 -14.06 -2.84
C LEU A 146 -14.47 -15.34 -3.65
N ASN A 147 -14.20 -15.31 -4.95
CA ASN A 147 -14.03 -16.55 -5.70
C ASN A 147 -12.74 -17.21 -5.19
N LEU A 148 -12.86 -18.13 -4.22
CA LEU A 148 -11.78 -18.92 -3.60
C LEU A 148 -10.99 -19.82 -4.58
N ARG A 149 -11.15 -19.60 -5.89
CA ARG A 149 -10.33 -20.20 -6.96
C ARG A 149 -9.17 -19.31 -7.40
N ALA A 150 -8.83 -18.28 -6.62
CA ALA A 150 -7.58 -17.55 -6.82
C ALA A 150 -6.40 -18.51 -6.59
N PRO A 151 -5.37 -18.47 -7.45
CA PRO A 151 -4.29 -19.43 -7.46
C PRO A 151 -3.59 -19.42 -6.10
N GLU A 152 -3.37 -20.63 -5.59
CA GLU A 152 -2.43 -20.96 -4.51
C GLU A 152 -1.37 -19.87 -4.38
N GLN A 153 -1.53 -18.99 -3.38
CA GLN A 153 -0.46 -18.10 -2.95
C GLN A 153 0.74 -19.01 -2.80
N ARG A 154 1.74 -18.83 -3.66
CA ARG A 154 2.99 -19.57 -3.54
C ARG A 154 3.52 -19.15 -2.19
N ALA A 155 3.28 -19.99 -1.18
CA ALA A 155 3.88 -19.85 0.12
C ALA A 155 5.36 -19.67 -0.17
N ILE A 156 5.84 -18.44 0.00
CA ILE A 156 7.28 -18.21 0.10
C ILE A 156 7.71 -19.24 1.12
N ASN A 157 8.69 -20.09 0.80
CA ASN A 157 9.17 -21.05 1.78
C ASN A 157 9.84 -20.24 2.89
N GLN A 158 9.02 -19.78 3.84
CA GLN A 158 9.36 -18.78 4.85
C GLN A 158 10.53 -19.28 5.67
N ALA A 159 10.62 -20.59 5.91
CA ALA A 159 11.72 -21.24 6.59
C ALA A 159 13.06 -21.09 5.83
N LEU A 160 13.09 -21.41 4.53
CA LEU A 160 14.30 -21.26 3.71
C LEU A 160 14.70 -19.79 3.56
N PHE A 161 13.72 -18.91 3.38
CA PHE A 161 13.98 -17.48 3.27
C PHE A 161 14.54 -16.92 4.58
N THR A 162 13.95 -17.30 5.72
CA THR A 162 14.41 -16.91 7.06
C THR A 162 15.83 -17.39 7.35
N ALA A 163 16.16 -18.63 6.99
CA ALA A 163 17.51 -19.16 7.17
C ALA A 163 18.56 -18.34 6.40
N ARG A 164 18.31 -18.10 5.10
CA ARG A 164 19.19 -17.26 4.27
C ARG A 164 19.29 -15.84 4.80
N PHE A 165 18.17 -15.27 5.26
CA PHE A 165 18.16 -13.94 5.85
C PHE A 165 19.05 -13.88 7.09
N ARG A 166 18.92 -14.82 8.02
CA ARG A 166 19.74 -14.87 9.24
C ARG A 166 21.23 -14.94 8.94
N GLU A 167 21.62 -15.76 7.96
CA GLU A 167 23.03 -15.91 7.56
C GLU A 167 23.60 -14.62 6.96
N GLN A 168 22.82 -13.93 6.11
CA GLN A 168 23.32 -12.82 5.29
C GLN A 168 23.07 -11.44 5.91
N ALA A 169 22.13 -11.32 6.85
CA ALA A 169 21.68 -10.03 7.36
C ALA A 169 22.46 -9.53 8.59
N ALA A 170 23.51 -10.23 9.05
CA ALA A 170 24.41 -9.87 10.16
C ALA A 170 23.80 -8.86 11.16
N ALA A 171 23.11 -9.36 12.18
CA ALA A 171 22.19 -8.60 13.01
C ALA A 171 22.69 -7.20 13.41
N SER A 172 22.00 -6.14 12.96
CA SER A 172 22.21 -4.78 13.46
C SER A 172 20.90 -4.16 13.95
N GLU A 173 21.04 -3.12 14.77
CA GLU A 173 19.94 -2.29 15.27
C GLU A 173 19.09 -1.71 14.12
N PHE A 174 19.69 -1.50 12.95
CA PHE A 174 18.96 -1.03 11.77
C PHE A 174 17.95 -2.07 11.27
N GLU A 175 18.35 -3.35 11.14
CA GLU A 175 17.42 -4.39 10.69
C GLU A 175 16.27 -4.60 11.68
N LEU A 176 16.56 -4.60 12.98
CA LEU A 176 15.51 -4.68 14.01
C LEU A 176 14.55 -3.48 13.93
N GLY A 177 15.08 -2.29 13.70
CA GLY A 177 14.29 -1.07 13.55
C GLY A 177 13.33 -1.16 12.36
N VAL A 178 13.81 -1.52 11.17
CA VAL A 178 12.95 -1.60 9.97
C VAL A 178 11.92 -2.74 10.07
N LEU A 179 12.28 -3.87 10.67
CA LEU A 179 11.32 -4.96 10.93
C LEU A 179 10.24 -4.52 11.91
N SER A 180 10.60 -3.79 12.97
CA SER A 180 9.64 -3.26 13.95
C SER A 180 8.67 -2.26 13.31
N VAL A 181 9.14 -1.40 12.40
CA VAL A 181 8.27 -0.48 11.66
C VAL A 181 7.32 -1.26 10.74
N GLY A 182 7.81 -2.26 10.00
CA GLY A 182 6.97 -3.13 9.17
C GLY A 182 5.87 -3.81 10.00
N MET A 183 6.23 -4.45 11.11
CA MET A 183 5.27 -5.08 12.04
C MET A 183 4.22 -4.08 12.56
N THR A 184 4.59 -2.82 12.76
CA THR A 184 3.65 -1.78 13.20
C THR A 184 2.65 -1.42 12.10
N LEU A 185 3.11 -1.29 10.85
CA LEU A 185 2.23 -1.05 9.70
C LEU A 185 1.23 -2.18 9.54
N GLU A 186 1.71 -3.42 9.51
CA GLU A 186 0.86 -4.60 9.35
C GLU A 186 -0.11 -4.78 10.53
N GLY A 187 0.38 -4.65 11.76
CA GLY A 187 -0.47 -4.73 12.95
C GLY A 187 -1.61 -3.70 12.95
N ASN A 188 -1.36 -2.49 12.45
CA ASN A 188 -2.38 -1.46 12.31
C ASN A 188 -3.42 -1.82 11.23
N ALA A 189 -2.98 -2.37 10.10
CA ALA A 189 -3.84 -2.82 9.02
C ALA A 189 -4.74 -4.00 9.46
N ILE A 190 -4.16 -5.02 10.09
CA ILE A 190 -4.87 -6.17 10.69
C ILE A 190 -5.93 -5.67 11.66
N SER A 191 -5.57 -4.76 12.58
CA SER A 191 -6.50 -4.22 13.57
C SER A 191 -7.65 -3.47 12.90
N TYR A 192 -7.34 -2.64 11.91
CA TYR A 192 -8.34 -1.88 11.16
C TYR A 192 -9.35 -2.79 10.45
N PHE A 193 -8.87 -3.75 9.64
CA PHE A 193 -9.72 -4.65 8.87
C PHE A 193 -10.52 -5.60 9.76
N SER A 194 -9.88 -6.17 10.79
CA SER A 194 -10.56 -7.05 11.76
C SER A 194 -11.69 -6.31 12.49
N SER A 195 -11.44 -5.07 12.92
CA SER A 195 -12.45 -4.25 13.58
C SER A 195 -13.57 -3.84 12.62
N ALA A 196 -13.24 -3.54 11.35
CA ALA A 196 -14.23 -3.22 10.33
C ALA A 196 -15.13 -4.43 10.00
N ALA A 197 -14.57 -5.63 9.93
CA ALA A 197 -15.30 -6.88 9.74
C ALA A 197 -16.34 -7.12 10.84
N GLN A 198 -16.04 -6.72 12.09
CA GLN A 198 -16.97 -6.87 13.22
C GLN A 198 -18.14 -5.88 13.17
N ARG A 199 -17.94 -4.69 12.58
CA ARG A 199 -18.96 -3.62 12.54
C ARG A 199 -19.92 -3.70 11.36
N THR A 200 -19.58 -4.44 10.31
CA THR A 200 -20.43 -4.57 9.13
C THR A 200 -21.47 -5.68 9.28
N ALA A 201 -22.71 -5.41 8.86
CA ALA A 201 -23.79 -6.40 8.80
C ALA A 201 -23.72 -7.25 7.52
N GLU A 202 -23.32 -6.65 6.41
CA GLU A 202 -23.22 -7.31 5.09
C GLU A 202 -22.17 -8.42 5.09
N ALA A 203 -22.60 -9.64 4.73
CA ALA A 203 -21.77 -10.85 4.82
C ALA A 203 -20.59 -10.80 3.84
N GLU A 204 -20.82 -10.27 2.65
CA GLU A 204 -19.85 -10.06 1.59
C GLU A 204 -18.72 -9.14 2.03
N VAL A 205 -19.10 -7.98 2.58
CA VAL A 205 -18.18 -6.97 3.07
C VAL A 205 -17.40 -7.51 4.28
N LYS A 206 -18.06 -8.27 5.15
CA LYS A 206 -17.40 -8.96 6.28
C LYS A 206 -16.34 -9.95 5.81
N GLY A 207 -16.68 -10.77 4.81
CA GLY A 207 -15.76 -11.74 4.21
C GLY A 207 -14.54 -11.06 3.59
N PHE A 208 -14.78 -9.98 2.84
CA PHE A 208 -13.71 -9.19 2.23
C PHE A 208 -12.76 -8.58 3.26
N TYR A 209 -13.26 -7.97 4.34
CA TYR A 209 -12.39 -7.44 5.38
C TYR A 209 -11.55 -8.51 6.07
N ARG A 210 -12.12 -9.70 6.32
CA ARG A 210 -11.36 -10.83 6.88
C ARG A 210 -10.27 -11.31 5.93
N TYR A 211 -10.55 -11.26 4.63
CA TYR A 211 -9.58 -11.62 3.61
C TYR A 211 -8.41 -10.64 3.55
N LEU A 212 -8.69 -9.33 3.59
CA LEU A 212 -7.63 -8.32 3.68
C LEU A 212 -6.81 -8.49 4.97
N ALA A 213 -7.47 -8.68 6.12
CA ALA A 213 -6.76 -8.91 7.38
C ALA A 213 -5.83 -10.13 7.35
N ALA A 214 -6.18 -11.16 6.57
CA ALA A 214 -5.36 -12.36 6.42
C ALA A 214 -4.08 -12.09 5.62
N TRP A 215 -4.12 -11.27 4.58
CA TRP A 215 -2.92 -10.85 3.84
C TRP A 215 -1.92 -10.15 4.75
N GLU A 216 -2.39 -9.16 5.50
CA GLU A 216 -1.52 -8.39 6.40
C GLU A 216 -0.98 -9.27 7.55
N GLN A 217 -1.76 -10.29 7.96
CA GLN A 217 -1.29 -11.27 8.94
C GLN A 217 -0.12 -12.11 8.41
N GLU A 218 -0.15 -12.52 7.14
CA GLU A 218 0.96 -13.25 6.52
C GLU A 218 2.25 -12.41 6.49
N HIS A 219 2.15 -11.12 6.17
CA HIS A 219 3.28 -10.19 6.24
C HIS A 219 3.77 -10.02 7.68
N TYR A 220 2.86 -9.77 8.62
CA TYR A 220 3.20 -9.59 10.04
C TYR A 220 3.93 -10.81 10.62
N ASP A 221 3.43 -12.01 10.34
CA ASP A 221 4.01 -13.26 10.86
C ASP A 221 5.42 -13.49 10.30
N ALA A 222 5.62 -13.22 9.00
CA ALA A 222 6.94 -13.31 8.37
C ALA A 222 7.93 -12.31 9.00
N LEU A 223 7.51 -11.06 9.20
CA LEU A 223 8.33 -10.03 9.83
C LEU A 223 8.64 -10.35 11.30
N GLN A 224 7.65 -10.84 12.04
CA GLN A 224 7.80 -11.20 13.46
C GLN A 224 8.75 -12.39 13.63
N ALA A 225 8.63 -13.42 12.79
CA ALA A 225 9.52 -14.58 12.82
C ALA A 225 10.99 -14.14 12.61
N LEU A 226 11.23 -13.25 11.65
CA LEU A 226 12.55 -12.68 11.40
C LEU A 226 13.06 -11.82 12.56
N TYR A 227 12.21 -10.93 13.08
CA TYR A 227 12.56 -10.07 14.21
C TYR A 227 13.00 -10.89 15.42
N ASN A 228 12.23 -11.92 15.78
CA ASN A 228 12.53 -12.81 16.89
C ASN A 228 13.84 -13.58 16.68
N ALA A 229 14.09 -14.05 15.46
CA ALA A 229 15.32 -14.77 15.12
C ALA A 229 16.57 -13.88 15.29
N ILE A 230 16.56 -12.68 14.71
CA ILE A 230 17.68 -11.72 14.76
C ILE A 230 17.94 -11.26 16.20
N ARG A 231 16.87 -10.95 16.94
CA ARG A 231 16.97 -10.55 18.34
C ARG A 231 17.58 -11.67 19.19
N GLY A 232 17.20 -12.92 18.93
CA GLY A 232 17.79 -14.09 19.58
C GLY A 232 19.29 -14.23 19.30
N ASP A 233 19.70 -14.05 18.04
CA ASP A 233 21.11 -14.13 17.63
C ASP A 233 21.96 -13.03 18.30
N LEU A 234 21.44 -11.80 18.41
CA LEU A 234 22.10 -10.70 19.14
C LEU A 234 22.25 -10.98 20.64
N GLN A 235 21.19 -11.49 21.27
CA GLN A 235 21.23 -11.84 22.68
C GLN A 235 22.24 -12.95 22.95
N ALA A 236 22.30 -13.98 22.10
CA ALA A 236 23.29 -15.05 22.20
C ALA A 236 24.73 -14.51 22.06
N ALA A 237 24.97 -13.61 21.09
CA ALA A 237 26.28 -12.96 20.93
C ALA A 237 26.67 -12.07 22.12
N SER A 238 25.69 -11.39 22.73
CA SER A 238 25.93 -10.44 23.83
C SER A 238 26.02 -11.10 25.21
N SER A 239 25.33 -12.23 25.41
CA SER A 239 25.35 -12.99 26.67
C SER A 239 26.60 -13.85 26.84
N PHE A 240 27.40 -14.01 25.78
CA PHE A 240 28.70 -14.69 25.82
C PHE A 240 29.84 -13.66 25.88
N ALA A 241 29.92 -12.92 26.98
CA ALA A 241 31.07 -12.07 27.32
C ALA A 241 31.79 -12.68 28.54
N PRO A 242 32.78 -13.58 28.35
CA PRO A 242 33.52 -14.17 29.45
C PRO A 242 34.61 -13.18 29.91
N PHE A 243 34.26 -12.32 30.85
CA PHE A 243 35.23 -11.67 31.74
C PHE A 243 34.63 -11.58 33.14
#